data_AF-A0A7L8RZR5-F1
#
_entry.id   AF-A0A7L8RZR5-F1
#
_cell.length_a   1.000
_cell.length_b   1.000
_cell.length_c   1.000
_cell.angle_alpha   90.00
_cell.angle_beta   90.00
_cell.angle_gamma   90.00
#
_symmetry.space_group_name_H-M   'P 1'
#
loop_
_entity.id
_entity.type
_entity.pdbx_description
1 polymer ?
#
loop_
_entity_poly.entity_id
_entity_poly.type
_entity_poly.pdbx_seq_one_letter_code
_entity_poly.pdbx_strand_id
1 'polypeptide(L)'
;MAILDQAALKVLISGTTHVLDRNGKEAYVYFETGDVAHMLLDDGETRTGTWALAEGGYVVDWDNGVTGRWALDHEAGEITYVNRDRDVKVRLAGVLFGNAKGLPRAA
;
A
#
# COMPACT_ATOMS: atom_id res chain seq x y z
N MET A 1 -10.38 16.94 -3.23
CA MET A 1 -9.27 16.23 -3.89
C MET A 1 -7.96 16.99 -3.77
N ALA A 2 -7.10 16.54 -2.85
CA ALA A 2 -5.69 16.89 -2.86
C ALA A 2 -4.92 15.58 -3.05
N ILE A 3 -4.33 15.39 -4.24
CA ILE A 3 -3.48 14.23 -4.49
C ILE A 3 -2.17 14.48 -3.75
N LEU A 4 -1.79 13.53 -2.90
CA LEU A 4 -0.59 13.68 -2.08
C LEU A 4 0.66 13.78 -2.97
N ASP A 5 1.50 14.78 -2.71
CA ASP A 5 2.80 14.98 -3.37
C ASP A 5 3.68 13.72 -3.23
N GLN A 6 4.40 13.38 -4.30
CA GLN A 6 5.36 12.27 -4.38
C GLN A 6 6.41 12.32 -3.26
N ALA A 7 6.79 13.52 -2.80
CA ALA A 7 7.68 13.70 -1.65
C ALA A 7 7.06 13.21 -0.34
N ALA A 8 5.78 13.49 -0.10
CA ALA A 8 5.07 13.03 1.09
C ALA A 8 4.87 11.51 1.08
N LEU A 9 4.53 10.95 -0.08
CA LEU A 9 4.45 9.50 -0.28
C LEU A 9 5.77 8.79 0.04
N LYS A 10 6.90 9.35 -0.41
CA LYS A 10 8.22 8.77 -0.13
C LYS A 10 8.49 8.62 1.37
N VAL A 11 8.11 9.63 2.17
CA VAL A 11 8.31 9.65 3.63
C VAL A 11 7.32 8.71 4.33
N LEU A 12 6.08 8.65 3.86
CA LEU A 12 5.02 7.87 4.51
C LEU A 12 5.07 6.38 4.19
N ILE A 13 5.61 5.99 3.03
CA ILE A 13 5.59 4.61 2.55
C ILE A 13 6.80 3.83 3.06
N SER A 14 8.01 4.30 2.74
CA SER A 14 9.24 3.52 2.93
C SER A 14 9.50 3.19 4.42
N GLY A 15 9.71 1.92 4.72
CA GLY A 15 9.98 1.43 6.07
C GLY A 15 8.74 1.38 6.99
N THR A 16 7.53 1.38 6.43
CA THR A 16 6.27 1.35 7.20
C THR A 16 5.31 0.26 6.74
N THR A 17 4.44 -0.16 7.64
CA THR A 17 3.31 -1.05 7.35
C THR A 17 2.03 -0.24 7.29
N HIS A 18 1.37 -0.25 6.13
CA HIS A 18 0.10 0.40 5.91
C HIS A 18 -1.03 -0.57 6.22
N VAL A 19 -1.97 -0.15 7.07
CA VAL A 19 -3.17 -0.91 7.43
C VAL A 19 -4.31 -0.46 6.54
N LEU A 20 -4.85 -1.38 5.76
CA LEU A 20 -5.87 -1.15 4.76
C LEU A 20 -7.20 -1.75 5.24
N ASP A 21 -8.27 -0.97 5.19
CA ASP A 21 -9.62 -1.50 5.42
C ASP A 21 -10.22 -1.97 4.09
N ARG A 22 -10.38 -3.29 3.97
CA ARG A 22 -11.04 -3.97 2.87
C ARG A 22 -12.37 -4.52 3.36
N ASN A 23 -13.43 -3.73 3.20
CA ASN A 23 -14.81 -4.13 3.55
C ASN A 23 -14.97 -4.59 5.01
N GLY A 24 -14.39 -3.84 5.96
CA GLY A 24 -14.45 -4.12 7.39
C GLY A 24 -13.40 -5.09 7.90
N LYS A 25 -12.45 -5.50 7.06
CA LYS A 25 -11.33 -6.37 7.42
C LYS A 25 -9.99 -5.71 7.11
N GLU A 26 -9.00 -5.99 7.95
CA GLU A 26 -7.67 -5.45 7.77
C GLU A 26 -6.87 -6.28 6.75
N ALA A 27 -6.22 -5.57 5.83
CA ALA A 27 -5.08 -6.07 5.07
C ALA A 27 -3.87 -5.18 5.37
N TYR A 28 -2.68 -5.69 5.10
CA TYR A 28 -1.44 -5.01 5.43
C TYR A 28 -0.52 -4.99 4.23
N VAL A 29 0.13 -3.85 4.00
CA VAL A 29 1.23 -3.74 3.04
C VAL A 29 2.42 -3.15 3.76
N TYR A 30 3.48 -3.94 3.94
CA TYR A 30 4.75 -3.47 4.44
C TYR A 30 5.64 -3.08 3.26
N PHE A 31 6.11 -1.84 3.26
CA PHE A 31 7.07 -1.35 2.28
C PHE A 31 8.44 -1.28 2.95
N GLU A 32 9.42 -1.99 2.40
CA GLU A 32 10.78 -1.94 2.92
C GLU A 32 11.41 -0.55 2.70
N THR A 33 12.62 -0.37 3.24
CA THR A 33 13.43 0.83 2.95
C THR A 33 13.94 0.85 1.50
N GLY A 34 13.95 -0.30 0.83
CA GLY A 34 14.26 -0.45 -0.59
C GLY A 34 13.01 -0.37 -1.48
N ASP A 35 13.06 -1.09 -2.59
CA ASP A 35 12.01 -1.20 -3.59
C ASP A 35 11.12 -2.44 -3.39
N VAL A 36 11.24 -3.15 -2.27
CA VAL A 36 10.43 -4.34 -1.98
C VAL A 36 9.21 -3.97 -1.15
N ALA A 37 8.07 -4.60 -1.46
CA ALA A 37 6.86 -4.55 -0.66
C ALA A 37 6.32 -5.97 -0.41
N HIS A 38 5.72 -6.17 0.76
CA HIS A 38 5.05 -7.41 1.13
C HIS A 38 3.61 -7.13 1.52
N MET A 39 2.69 -7.95 1.05
CA MET A 39 1.27 -7.85 1.36
C MET A 39 0.80 -9.06 2.16
N LEU A 40 -0.16 -8.82 3.06
CA LEU A 40 -0.97 -9.82 3.73
C LEU A 40 -2.44 -9.41 3.58
N LEU A 41 -3.23 -10.23 2.91
CA LEU A 41 -4.67 -10.03 2.72
C LEU A 41 -5.48 -10.59 3.89
N ASP A 42 -6.77 -10.24 3.91
CA ASP A 42 -7.71 -10.62 4.97
C ASP A 42 -8.04 -12.11 5.01
N ASP A 43 -7.77 -12.83 3.92
CA ASP A 43 -7.89 -14.29 3.80
C ASP A 43 -6.59 -15.03 4.14
N GLY A 44 -5.52 -14.30 4.48
CA GLY A 44 -4.20 -14.86 4.77
C GLY A 44 -3.29 -15.03 3.56
N GLU A 45 -3.73 -14.70 2.35
CA GLU A 45 -2.86 -14.66 1.17
C GLU A 45 -1.71 -13.68 1.40
N THR A 46 -0.49 -14.08 1.04
CA THR A 46 0.68 -13.20 1.07
C THR A 46 1.24 -13.02 -0.33
N ARG A 47 1.77 -11.82 -0.60
CA ARG A 47 2.46 -11.51 -1.87
C ARG A 47 3.72 -10.73 -1.59
N THR A 48 4.71 -10.88 -2.45
CA THR A 48 5.88 -9.99 -2.51
C THR A 48 5.88 -9.27 -3.85
N GLY A 49 6.33 -8.03 -3.87
CA GLY A 49 6.38 -7.23 -5.08
C GLY A 49 7.47 -6.19 -5.05
N THR A 50 7.77 -5.64 -6.21
CA THR A 50 8.67 -4.50 -6.37
C THR A 50 7.84 -3.24 -6.58
N TRP A 51 8.15 -2.16 -5.86
CA TRP A 51 7.43 -0.90 -5.93
C TRP A 51 8.36 0.27 -6.23
N ALA A 52 7.80 1.28 -6.90
CA ALA A 52 8.49 2.53 -7.17
C ALA A 52 7.50 3.69 -7.20
N LEU A 53 7.97 4.87 -6.79
CA LEU A 53 7.21 6.10 -6.98
C LEU A 53 7.04 6.39 -8.47
N ALA A 54 5.87 6.89 -8.85
CA ALA A 54 5.56 7.31 -10.19
C ALA A 54 4.82 8.66 -10.15
N GLU A 55 4.70 9.33 -11.28
CA GLU A 55 3.90 10.54 -11.37
C GLU A 55 2.49 10.28 -10.80
N GLY A 56 2.06 11.09 -9.84
CA GLY A 56 0.75 10.98 -9.19
C GLY A 56 0.55 9.79 -8.24
N GLY A 57 1.61 9.08 -7.83
CA GLY A 57 1.48 7.98 -6.86
C GLY A 57 2.65 7.00 -6.83
N TYR A 58 2.35 5.71 -6.79
CA TYR A 58 3.34 4.63 -6.93
C TYR A 58 2.78 3.48 -7.77
N VAL A 59 3.69 2.64 -8.24
CA VAL A 59 3.40 1.38 -8.92
C VAL A 59 4.00 0.25 -8.10
N VAL A 60 3.30 -0.88 -8.03
CA VAL A 60 3.81 -2.12 -7.46
C VAL A 60 3.51 -3.28 -8.40
N ASP A 61 4.54 -4.05 -8.73
CA ASP A 61 4.45 -5.28 -9.51
C ASP A 61 4.57 -6.47 -8.55
N TRP A 62 3.49 -7.24 -8.41
CA TRP A 62 3.42 -8.40 -7.52
C TRP A 62 3.94 -9.67 -8.21
N ASP A 63 4.45 -10.60 -7.40
CA ASP A 63 4.93 -11.93 -7.80
C ASP A 63 3.91 -12.79 -8.57
N ASN A 64 2.62 -12.53 -8.41
CA ASN A 64 1.55 -13.18 -9.15
C ASN A 64 1.25 -12.56 -10.53
N GLY A 65 2.07 -11.61 -10.99
CA GLY A 65 1.93 -10.94 -12.29
C GLY A 65 0.91 -9.80 -12.32
N VAL A 66 0.31 -9.44 -11.17
CA VAL A 66 -0.60 -8.29 -11.08
C VAL A 66 0.21 -7.01 -10.82
N THR A 67 -0.01 -5.99 -11.66
CA THR A 67 0.47 -4.62 -11.40
C THR A 67 -0.63 -3.79 -10.73
N GLY A 68 -0.28 -3.07 -9.67
CA GLY A 68 -1.13 -2.05 -9.04
C GLY A 68 -0.55 -0.65 -9.21
N ARG A 69 -1.32 0.27 -9.78
CA ARG A 69 -0.99 1.70 -9.82
C ARG A 69 -1.87 2.42 -8.82
N TRP A 70 -1.28 3.03 -7.80
CA TRP A 70 -2.00 3.57 -6.66
C TRP A 70 -1.66 5.03 -6.43
N ALA A 71 -2.65 5.80 -6.02
CA ALA A 71 -2.52 7.17 -5.53
C ALA A 71 -3.15 7.26 -4.13
N LEU A 72 -2.71 8.24 -3.33
CA LEU A 72 -3.41 8.63 -2.12
C LEU A 72 -4.30 9.83 -2.42
N ASP A 73 -5.57 9.69 -2.07
CA ASP A 73 -6.54 10.77 -2.03
C ASP A 73 -6.91 11.06 -0.58
N HIS A 74 -7.17 12.32 -0.29
CA HIS A 74 -7.62 12.80 1.01
C HIS A 74 -8.90 13.60 0.83
N GLU A 75 -10.02 13.00 1.25
CA GLU A 75 -11.36 13.59 1.18
C GLU A 75 -12.16 13.20 2.42
N ALA A 76 -13.08 14.07 2.85
CA ALA A 76 -13.99 13.84 3.97
C ALA A 76 -13.32 13.42 5.30
N GLY A 77 -12.05 13.77 5.50
CA GLY A 77 -11.29 13.40 6.71
C GLY A 77 -10.70 11.99 6.68
N GLU A 78 -10.74 11.32 5.53
CA GLU A 78 -10.17 9.99 5.32
C GLU A 78 -9.09 10.02 4.25
N ILE A 79 -8.07 9.18 4.43
CA ILE A 79 -7.07 8.91 3.41
C ILE A 79 -7.42 7.58 2.74
N THR A 80 -7.45 7.57 1.41
CA THR A 80 -7.84 6.40 0.62
C THR A 80 -6.80 6.13 -0.46
N TYR A 81 -6.42 4.86 -0.59
CA TYR A 81 -5.72 4.37 -1.77
C TYR A 81 -6.69 4.21 -2.92
N VAL A 82 -6.44 4.93 -4.02
CA VAL A 82 -7.21 4.87 -5.25
C VAL A 82 -6.38 4.14 -6.30
N ASN A 83 -6.92 3.07 -6.87
CA ASN A 83 -6.30 2.42 -8.00
C ASN A 83 -6.53 3.28 -9.25
N ARG A 84 -5.49 3.50 -10.05
CA ARG A 84 -5.56 4.37 -11.23
C ARG A 84 -5.97 3.65 -12.51
N ASP A 85 -5.92 2.32 -12.51
CA ASP A 85 -6.29 1.48 -13.66
C ASP A 85 -7.67 0.84 -13.50
N ARG A 86 -8.19 0.79 -12.27
CA ARG A 86 -9.43 0.09 -11.90
C ARG A 86 -10.25 0.96 -10.96
N ASP A 87 -11.58 0.82 -10.99
CA ASP A 87 -12.47 1.47 -10.04
C ASP A 87 -12.42 0.77 -8.67
N VAL A 88 -11.28 0.90 -7.99
CA VAL A 88 -11.00 0.30 -6.68
C VAL A 88 -10.47 1.37 -5.75
N LYS A 89 -11.10 1.46 -4.57
CA LYS A 89 -10.71 2.34 -3.48
C LYS A 89 -10.57 1.53 -2.20
N VAL A 90 -9.53 1.80 -1.42
CA VAL A 90 -9.24 1.10 -0.17
C VAL A 90 -8.83 2.13 0.88
N ARG A 91 -9.56 2.20 2.00
CA ARG A 91 -9.30 3.19 3.04
C ARG A 91 -8.02 2.86 3.79
N LEU A 92 -7.18 3.86 4.03
CA LEU A 92 -6.01 3.75 4.91
C LEU A 92 -6.50 3.88 6.36
N ALA A 93 -6.52 2.76 7.08
CA ALA A 93 -6.94 2.72 8.48
C ALA A 93 -5.83 3.15 9.45
N GLY A 94 -4.56 3.03 9.04
CA GLY A 94 -3.43 3.48 9.83
C GLY A 94 -2.08 3.19 9.19
N VAL A 95 -1.03 3.78 9.76
CA VAL A 95 0.37 3.53 9.39
C VAL A 95 1.12 3.11 10.65
N LEU A 96 1.77 1.96 10.60
CA LEU A 96 2.60 1.41 11.66
C LEU A 96 4.07 1.48 11.22
N PHE A 97 4.98 1.82 12.14
CA PHE A 97 6.40 1.88 11.81
C PHE A 97 7.03 0.48 11.73
N GLY A 98 7.90 0.28 10.75
CA GLY A 98 8.59 -0.98 10.51
C GLY A 98 7.67 -2.10 9.99
N ASN A 99 8.17 -3.33 10.09
CA ASN A 99 7.48 -4.54 9.66
C ASN A 99 6.53 -5.07 10.75
N ALA A 100 5.40 -4.40 10.93
CA ALA A 100 4.49 -4.64 12.05
C ALA A 100 3.85 -6.04 12.05
N LYS A 101 3.92 -6.77 10.94
CA LYS A 101 3.32 -8.10 10.77
C LYS A 101 4.31 -9.21 10.45
N GLY A 102 5.63 -8.93 10.51
CA GLY A 102 6.68 -9.91 10.22
C GLY A 102 6.56 -10.50 8.81
N LEU A 103 6.37 -9.64 7.80
CA LEU A 103 6.27 -10.00 6.38
C LEU A 103 7.65 -10.03 5.69
N PRO A 104 7.90 -10.95 4.74
CA PRO A 104 7.02 -12.04 4.37
C PRO A 104 6.94 -13.05 5.52
N ARG A 105 5.76 -13.68 5.70
CA ARG A 105 5.63 -14.74 6.71
C ARG A 105 6.49 -15.92 6.28
N ALA A 106 7.28 -16.47 7.20
CA ALA A 106 7.97 -17.73 6.94
C ALA A 106 6.93 -18.82 6.63
N ALA A 107 7.22 -19.65 5.63
CA ALA A 107 6.41 -20.80 5.24
C ALA A 107 6.40 -21.89 6.32
#